data_AF-A0A2A2WGP7-F1
#
_entry.id   AF-A0A2A2WGP7-F1
#
_cell.length_a   1.000
_cell.length_b   1.000
_cell.length_c   1.000
_cell.angle_alpha   90.00
_cell.angle_beta   90.00
_cell.angle_gamma   90.00
#
_symmetry.space_group_name_H-M   'P 1'
#
loop_
_entity.id
_entity.type
_entity.pdbx_description
1 polymer ?
#
loop_
_entity_poly.entity_id
_entity_poly.type
_entity_poly.pdbx_seq_one_letter_code
_entity_poly.pdbx_strand_id
1 'polypeptide(L)'
;MGRCRGTRLHDRDVCVDLGGLLPVLTPVRRAARLPALTAGDCRIEEASRPVDAGMTGWKPTPLVRSDRYNGHTPPAPPVANDSPDASINMRKSLLLGLSLLLIGGIVYVNVRDDAEQDAARLLDKMDRSGGWENEPILDPSSETSRTQNKPPPRDFIVDLEPGGTWFVGKRGAESELLLPYRPVQIPSPSNDMEPVNENPGFLGAEACQSCHQDRHASFVHTAHHRTSAAANPTSIAGSFQPGRNVLKTNSQGLWFRMVEHDQRLFQQVSFYGWKCDVPFDVVTGSSKLGQSYLYWHDDGLYQMNVSYITGTDDWVNSPGYPDGQAIYNRPVTNRCLECHTTWADVRRPPNHYTPESLILGISCERCHGPGRDHVQYHQSNPDAKTSRFITHPASLSRQQQLDICGQCHFGNPKLKGAPYQFRPGDDLMDHYHPPQANLPGGVHSSNQLVRLSKSPCFNETEMTCTTCHNPHQSERGNRRLFSQRCLQCHQSSDCGMEPTLGQQISDNCIDCHMPAGATENMFMNTAQGKVFPSLRDHHIRVDRDLTAAYLKSIGK
;
A
#
# COMPACT_ATOMS: atom_id res chain seq x y z
N MET A 1 -60.43 -5.37 -7.94
CA MET A 1 -61.31 -4.44 -8.69
C MET A 1 -60.64 -3.08 -8.72
N GLY A 2 -60.54 -2.45 -9.90
CA GLY A 2 -60.20 -1.02 -10.05
C GLY A 2 -58.76 -0.66 -10.43
N ARG A 3 -58.42 -0.73 -11.73
CA ARG A 3 -57.40 0.12 -12.38
C ARG A 3 -58.03 1.46 -12.79
N CYS A 4 -57.26 2.55 -12.81
CA CYS A 4 -57.21 3.62 -13.84
C CYS A 4 -56.08 4.60 -13.40
N ARG A 5 -54.96 4.81 -14.12
CA ARG A 5 -54.66 5.40 -15.45
C ARG A 5 -54.98 6.91 -15.60
N GLY A 6 -53.92 7.65 -15.97
CA GLY A 6 -53.93 8.86 -16.82
C GLY A 6 -53.58 10.15 -16.10
N THR A 7 -52.91 11.17 -16.67
CA THR A 7 -52.15 11.35 -17.91
C THR A 7 -51.45 12.74 -17.83
N ARG A 8 -50.46 12.98 -18.68
CA ARG A 8 -49.58 14.16 -18.80
C ARG A 8 -50.28 15.45 -19.26
N LEU A 9 -49.61 16.60 -19.08
CA LEU A 9 -49.43 17.77 -20.00
C LEU A 9 -48.44 18.75 -19.31
N HIS A 10 -47.19 18.95 -19.75
CA HIS A 10 -46.69 19.98 -20.70
C HIS A 10 -47.19 21.40 -20.45
N ASP A 11 -46.32 22.34 -20.06
CA ASP A 11 -45.79 23.32 -21.03
C ASP A 11 -44.50 24.02 -20.57
N ARG A 12 -43.74 24.47 -21.58
CA ARG A 12 -42.47 25.22 -21.49
C ARG A 12 -42.77 26.72 -21.40
N ASP A 13 -41.85 27.48 -20.80
CA ASP A 13 -41.47 28.79 -21.32
C ASP A 13 -40.04 29.17 -20.95
N VAL A 14 -39.43 29.92 -21.86
CA VAL A 14 -38.00 30.18 -22.09
C VAL A 14 -37.71 31.68 -21.88
N CYS A 15 -36.42 32.01 -21.75
CA CYS A 15 -35.71 33.30 -21.89
C CYS A 15 -35.18 33.91 -20.57
N VAL A 16 -33.87 33.93 -20.26
CA VAL A 16 -32.72 34.66 -20.91
C VAL A 16 -32.90 36.17 -20.64
N ASP A 17 -31.99 36.95 -20.03
CA ASP A 17 -30.52 37.02 -20.15
C ASP A 17 -29.87 37.99 -19.12
N LEU A 18 -28.52 37.89 -19.01
CA LEU A 18 -27.48 38.91 -18.69
C LEU A 18 -27.55 39.67 -17.34
N GLY A 19 -26.49 39.82 -16.54
CA GLY A 19 -25.05 39.77 -16.77
C GLY A 19 -24.40 41.04 -16.17
N GLY A 20 -23.34 40.90 -15.37
CA GLY A 20 -22.41 42.03 -15.11
C GLY A 20 -21.84 42.22 -13.71
N LEU A 21 -20.60 41.75 -13.55
CA LEU A 21 -19.43 42.45 -12.95
C LEU A 21 -19.28 42.63 -11.41
N LEU A 22 -18.20 42.00 -10.91
CA LEU A 22 -17.40 42.18 -9.68
C LEU A 22 -16.80 43.62 -9.56
N PRO A 23 -16.32 44.12 -8.37
CA PRO A 23 -15.24 43.48 -7.58
C PRO A 23 -15.18 43.67 -6.03
N VAL A 24 -14.44 42.73 -5.41
CA VAL A 24 -13.52 42.79 -4.24
C VAL A 24 -13.79 43.79 -3.09
N LEU A 25 -13.87 43.26 -1.84
CA LEU A 25 -13.15 43.71 -0.62
C LEU A 25 -13.55 42.83 0.61
N THR A 26 -12.58 42.18 1.27
CA THR A 26 -12.66 41.62 2.64
C THR A 26 -12.25 42.69 3.68
N PRO A 27 -12.32 42.45 5.01
CA PRO A 27 -13.25 41.67 5.83
C PRO A 27 -13.81 42.49 7.02
N VAL A 28 -14.99 42.16 7.57
CA VAL A 28 -15.43 42.70 8.87
C VAL A 28 -15.90 41.57 9.80
N ARG A 29 -15.18 41.45 10.91
CA ARG A 29 -15.54 40.69 12.10
C ARG A 29 -16.92 41.13 12.63
N ARG A 30 -17.81 40.19 12.91
CA ARG A 30 -18.71 40.29 14.07
C ARG A 30 -19.19 38.91 14.50
N ALA A 31 -18.77 38.55 15.71
CA ALA A 31 -19.27 37.41 16.45
C ALA A 31 -20.75 37.60 16.77
N ALA A 32 -21.57 36.59 16.49
CA ALA A 32 -22.89 36.43 17.07
C ALA A 32 -22.84 35.21 18.01
N ARG A 33 -23.06 35.49 19.30
CA ARG A 33 -23.19 34.48 20.36
C ARG A 33 -24.48 33.69 20.14
N LEU A 34 -24.39 32.37 20.16
CA LEU A 34 -25.50 31.46 20.44
C LEU A 34 -25.21 30.72 21.76
N PRO A 35 -26.23 30.41 22.57
CA PRO A 35 -26.07 30.04 23.96
C PRO A 35 -25.46 28.63 24.12
N ALA A 36 -24.58 28.53 25.11
CA ALA A 36 -24.01 27.29 25.59
C ALA A 36 -25.09 26.35 26.12
N LEU A 37 -25.19 25.16 25.55
CA LEU A 37 -25.80 24.01 26.22
C LEU A 37 -24.73 23.37 27.09
N THR A 38 -25.04 23.31 28.38
CA THR A 38 -24.21 22.75 29.45
C THR A 38 -23.88 21.29 29.18
N ALA A 39 -22.59 20.95 29.31
CA ALA A 39 -22.11 19.59 29.37
C ALA A 39 -22.82 18.84 30.50
N GLY A 40 -23.67 17.87 30.13
CA GLY A 40 -24.15 16.87 31.06
C GLY A 40 -23.10 15.77 31.17
N ASP A 41 -22.64 15.51 32.39
CA ASP A 41 -21.76 14.41 32.75
C ASP A 41 -22.36 13.06 32.30
N CYS A 42 -21.88 12.52 31.18
CA CYS A 42 -22.10 11.12 30.81
C CYS A 42 -20.90 10.29 31.29
N ARG A 43 -20.93 9.88 32.56
CA ARG A 43 -20.09 8.78 33.04
C ARG A 43 -20.67 7.47 32.49
N ILE A 44 -19.92 6.80 31.62
CA ILE A 44 -20.18 5.40 31.27
C ILE A 44 -19.55 4.56 32.38
N GLU A 45 -20.37 3.95 33.24
CA GLU A 45 -19.93 2.91 34.16
C GLU A 45 -19.78 1.58 33.39
N GLU A 46 -18.54 1.10 33.25
CA GLU A 46 -18.27 -0.27 32.82
C GLU A 46 -18.65 -1.24 33.95
N ALA A 47 -19.81 -1.88 33.82
CA ALA A 47 -20.20 -2.99 34.68
C ALA A 47 -19.46 -4.26 34.24
N SER A 48 -18.34 -4.55 34.89
CA SER A 48 -17.73 -5.88 34.89
C SER A 48 -18.49 -6.79 35.84
N ARG A 49 -19.06 -7.90 35.32
CA ARG A 49 -19.49 -9.03 36.14
C ARG A 49 -18.94 -10.34 35.57
N PRO A 50 -18.48 -11.25 36.44
CA PRO A 50 -17.91 -12.53 36.03
C PRO A 50 -19.03 -13.51 35.68
N VAL A 51 -18.80 -14.33 34.66
CA VAL A 51 -19.63 -15.50 34.38
C VAL A 51 -18.75 -16.74 34.59
N ASP A 52 -18.96 -17.40 35.72
CA ASP A 52 -18.60 -18.79 35.94
C ASP A 52 -19.62 -19.68 35.24
N ALA A 53 -19.17 -20.61 34.39
CA ALA A 53 -19.74 -21.95 34.26
C ALA A 53 -18.95 -22.83 33.28
N GLY A 54 -18.40 -23.93 33.80
CA GLY A 54 -18.63 -25.26 33.22
C GLY A 54 -17.66 -25.74 32.13
N MET A 55 -16.51 -26.26 32.56
CA MET A 55 -15.68 -27.18 31.78
C MET A 55 -16.42 -28.48 31.45
N THR A 56 -16.35 -28.92 30.19
CA THR A 56 -16.13 -30.34 29.86
C THR A 56 -15.23 -30.43 28.63
N GLY A 57 -14.21 -31.28 28.73
CA GLY A 57 -12.92 -31.11 28.06
C GLY A 57 -12.87 -31.47 26.58
N TRP A 58 -11.89 -30.86 25.91
CA TRP A 58 -11.37 -31.29 24.63
C TRP A 58 -9.84 -31.14 24.65
N LYS A 59 -9.13 -32.23 24.35
CA LYS A 59 -7.66 -32.27 24.30
C LYS A 59 -7.17 -31.60 23.01
N PRO A 60 -6.11 -30.77 23.05
CA PRO A 60 -5.52 -30.22 21.83
C PRO A 60 -4.71 -31.30 21.08
N THR A 61 -4.89 -31.34 19.77
CA THR A 61 -4.13 -32.17 18.83
C THR A 61 -2.70 -31.59 18.68
N PRO A 62 -1.63 -32.40 18.76
CA PRO A 62 -0.27 -31.88 18.62
C PRO A 62 0.09 -31.61 17.15
N LEU A 63 0.76 -30.50 16.91
CA LEU A 63 1.43 -30.15 15.65
C LEU A 63 2.52 -31.19 15.32
N VAL A 64 2.54 -31.60 14.06
CA VAL A 64 3.35 -32.67 13.48
C VAL A 64 4.86 -32.40 13.65
N ARG A 65 5.59 -33.41 14.17
CA ARG A 65 7.05 -33.47 14.21
C ARG A 65 7.62 -33.70 12.80
N SER A 66 8.68 -32.97 12.47
CA SER A 66 9.51 -33.18 11.29
C SER A 66 10.49 -34.34 11.50
N ASP A 67 10.40 -35.41 10.71
CA ASP A 67 11.41 -36.45 10.65
C ASP A 67 12.43 -36.22 9.52
N ARG A 68 13.68 -36.59 9.82
CA ARG A 68 14.88 -36.46 9.00
C ARG A 68 14.80 -37.33 7.74
N TYR A 69 15.31 -36.82 6.62
CA TYR A 69 15.60 -37.63 5.44
C TYR A 69 17.08 -37.49 5.02
N ASN A 70 17.81 -38.60 5.08
CA ASN A 70 19.10 -38.82 4.42
C ASN A 70 18.83 -39.23 2.97
N GLY A 71 19.62 -38.69 2.04
CA GLY A 71 19.45 -38.86 0.60
C GLY A 71 19.88 -40.21 0.05
N HIS A 72 19.48 -40.52 -1.18
CA HIS A 72 20.08 -41.49 -2.12
C HIS A 72 19.75 -41.04 -3.56
N THR A 73 20.74 -41.11 -4.45
CA THR A 73 20.71 -40.82 -5.90
C THR A 73 19.97 -41.91 -6.72
N PRO A 74 19.29 -41.57 -7.83
CA PRO A 74 18.66 -42.56 -8.71
C PRO A 74 19.56 -43.04 -9.88
N PRO A 75 19.30 -44.24 -10.46
CA PRO A 75 20.11 -44.84 -11.53
C PRO A 75 19.62 -44.51 -12.96
N ALA A 76 20.49 -44.77 -13.93
CA ALA A 76 20.33 -44.53 -15.39
C ALA A 76 19.40 -45.54 -16.10
N PRO A 77 18.86 -45.22 -17.30
CA PRO A 77 17.92 -46.08 -18.03
C PRO A 77 18.60 -47.07 -19.00
N PRO A 78 17.92 -48.17 -19.40
CA PRO A 78 18.46 -49.20 -20.30
C PRO A 78 18.15 -48.95 -21.79
N VAL A 79 18.93 -49.63 -22.64
CA VAL A 79 18.89 -49.66 -24.12
C VAL A 79 18.31 -50.98 -24.63
N ALA A 80 17.52 -50.94 -25.72
CA ALA A 80 17.28 -51.97 -26.77
C ALA A 80 15.91 -51.71 -27.43
N ASN A 81 15.55 -52.04 -28.68
CA ASN A 81 16.19 -52.60 -29.87
C ASN A 81 15.22 -52.36 -31.06
N ASP A 82 15.75 -52.35 -32.28
CA ASP A 82 15.04 -52.13 -33.55
C ASP A 82 14.08 -53.27 -33.97
N SER A 83 13.03 -52.92 -34.73
CA SER A 83 12.33 -53.80 -35.69
C SER A 83 11.67 -52.99 -36.82
N PRO A 84 11.51 -53.56 -38.03
CA PRO A 84 11.48 -52.79 -39.28
C PRO A 84 10.07 -52.72 -39.91
N ASP A 85 9.46 -51.53 -39.98
CA ASP A 85 8.27 -51.31 -40.83
C ASP A 85 8.02 -49.83 -41.20
N ALA A 86 9.10 -49.06 -41.45
CA ALA A 86 9.04 -47.59 -41.55
C ALA A 86 9.30 -47.00 -42.95
N SER A 87 9.28 -47.79 -44.03
CA SER A 87 9.67 -47.27 -45.37
C SER A 87 8.51 -46.82 -46.28
N ILE A 88 7.25 -47.14 -45.96
CA ILE A 88 6.09 -46.82 -46.81
C ILE A 88 5.32 -45.57 -46.32
N ASN A 89 5.30 -45.29 -45.01
CA ASN A 89 4.61 -44.10 -44.45
C ASN A 89 5.41 -42.79 -44.57
N MET A 90 6.71 -42.86 -44.85
CA MET A 90 7.58 -41.67 -44.93
C MET A 90 7.38 -40.88 -46.24
N ARG A 91 7.02 -41.56 -47.35
CA ARG A 91 6.79 -40.90 -48.65
C ARG A 91 5.47 -40.12 -48.72
N LYS A 92 4.42 -40.56 -48.02
CA LYS A 92 3.13 -39.83 -47.96
C LYS A 92 3.19 -38.61 -47.04
N SER A 93 3.98 -38.68 -45.96
CA SER A 93 4.15 -37.57 -45.01
C SER A 93 5.03 -36.44 -45.57
N LEU A 94 6.03 -36.77 -46.40
CA LEU A 94 6.85 -35.75 -47.08
C LEU A 94 6.06 -34.95 -48.13
N LEU A 95 5.16 -35.61 -48.89
CA LEU A 95 4.35 -34.92 -49.90
C LEU A 95 3.32 -33.98 -49.27
N LEU A 96 2.71 -34.37 -48.13
CA LEU A 96 1.78 -33.51 -47.40
C LEU A 96 2.47 -32.29 -46.77
N GLY A 97 3.69 -32.49 -46.24
CA GLY A 97 4.51 -31.42 -45.66
C GLY A 97 4.95 -30.38 -46.69
N LEU A 98 5.32 -30.82 -47.91
CA LEU A 98 5.68 -29.90 -49.00
C LEU A 98 4.49 -29.07 -49.49
N SER A 99 3.28 -29.64 -49.54
CA SER A 99 2.07 -28.91 -49.94
C SER A 99 1.68 -27.85 -48.91
N LEU A 100 1.80 -28.14 -47.60
CA LEU A 100 1.50 -27.18 -46.55
C LEU A 100 2.51 -26.03 -46.48
N LEU A 101 3.80 -26.29 -46.75
CA LEU A 101 4.83 -25.25 -46.85
C LEU A 101 4.62 -24.34 -48.06
N LEU A 102 4.18 -24.89 -49.19
CA LEU A 102 3.83 -24.09 -50.38
C LEU A 102 2.61 -23.20 -50.14
N ILE A 103 1.56 -23.71 -49.48
CA ILE A 103 0.37 -22.92 -49.13
C ILE A 103 0.72 -21.85 -48.09
N GLY A 104 1.49 -22.19 -47.06
CA GLY A 104 1.97 -21.23 -46.06
C GLY A 104 2.85 -20.13 -46.64
N GLY A 105 3.71 -20.46 -47.61
CA GLY A 105 4.52 -19.49 -48.35
C GLY A 105 3.70 -18.53 -49.21
N ILE A 106 2.66 -19.03 -49.91
CA ILE A 106 1.77 -18.19 -50.72
C ILE A 106 0.93 -17.24 -49.85
N VAL A 107 0.42 -17.72 -48.71
CA VAL A 107 -0.33 -16.88 -47.77
C VAL A 107 0.57 -15.82 -47.13
N TYR A 108 1.81 -16.17 -46.76
CA TYR A 108 2.77 -15.23 -46.18
C TYR A 108 3.18 -14.11 -47.16
N VAL A 109 3.38 -14.44 -48.44
CA VAL A 109 3.73 -13.45 -49.48
C VAL A 109 2.55 -12.50 -49.74
N ASN A 110 1.32 -13.02 -49.89
CA ASN A 110 0.15 -12.18 -50.13
C ASN A 110 -0.17 -11.24 -48.95
N VAL A 111 -0.06 -11.72 -47.70
CA VAL A 111 -0.29 -10.88 -46.51
C VAL A 111 0.79 -9.80 -46.36
N ARG A 112 2.01 -10.08 -46.80
CA ARG A 112 3.11 -9.10 -46.79
C ARG A 112 2.93 -8.04 -47.88
N ASP A 113 2.51 -8.42 -49.09
CA ASP A 113 2.24 -7.47 -50.17
C ASP A 113 1.07 -6.53 -49.83
N ASP A 114 0.03 -7.05 -49.15
CA ASP A 114 -1.09 -6.23 -48.66
C ASP A 114 -0.63 -5.24 -47.56
N ALA A 115 0.23 -5.69 -46.64
CA ALA A 115 0.77 -4.85 -45.56
C ALA A 115 1.75 -3.78 -46.08
N GLU A 116 2.55 -4.07 -47.11
CA GLU A 116 3.45 -3.11 -47.74
C GLU A 116 2.67 -2.06 -48.56
N GLN A 117 1.55 -2.43 -49.20
CA GLN A 117 0.68 -1.50 -49.92
C GLN A 117 -0.12 -0.57 -48.97
N ASP A 118 -0.56 -1.08 -47.82
CA ASP A 118 -1.24 -0.27 -46.81
C ASP A 118 -0.28 0.71 -46.10
N ALA A 119 0.98 0.30 -45.87
CA ALA A 119 2.03 1.18 -45.38
C ALA A 119 2.36 2.29 -46.39
N ALA A 120 2.42 1.98 -47.69
CA ALA A 120 2.65 2.97 -48.74
C ALA A 120 1.50 3.99 -48.87
N ARG A 121 0.25 3.56 -48.67
CA ARG A 121 -0.93 4.46 -48.66
C ARG A 121 -1.00 5.37 -47.44
N LEU A 122 -0.48 4.93 -46.29
CA LEU A 122 -0.36 5.76 -45.09
C LEU A 122 0.73 6.82 -45.24
N LEU A 123 1.82 6.51 -45.92
CA LEU A 123 2.91 7.44 -46.20
C LEU A 123 2.52 8.52 -47.22
N ASP A 124 1.76 8.19 -48.28
CA ASP A 124 1.21 9.19 -49.24
C ASP A 124 0.15 10.12 -48.60
N LYS A 125 -0.52 9.69 -47.52
CA LYS A 125 -1.40 10.56 -46.73
C LYS A 125 -0.65 11.53 -45.82
N MET A 126 0.56 11.19 -45.39
CA MET A 126 1.40 12.07 -44.56
C MET A 126 2.18 13.10 -45.38
N ASP A 127 2.49 12.80 -46.64
CA ASP A 127 3.25 13.70 -47.53
C ASP A 127 2.37 14.80 -48.17
N ARG A 128 1.03 14.71 -48.02
CA ARG A 128 0.06 15.69 -48.52
C ARG A 128 -0.43 16.70 -47.46
N SER A 129 -0.01 16.57 -46.20
CA SER A 129 -0.22 17.58 -45.16
C SER A 129 1.04 18.42 -44.99
N GLY A 130 1.24 19.38 -45.90
CA GLY A 130 2.44 20.21 -45.95
C GLY A 130 2.70 21.04 -44.69
N GLY A 131 3.99 21.15 -44.34
CA GLY A 131 4.61 22.36 -43.78
C GLY A 131 4.54 22.56 -42.27
N TRP A 132 5.53 22.06 -41.53
CA TRP A 132 5.86 22.53 -40.17
C TRP A 132 6.87 23.68 -40.23
N GLU A 133 6.47 24.87 -40.70
CA GLU A 133 7.22 26.10 -40.43
C GLU A 133 6.23 27.26 -40.22
N ASN A 134 6.34 27.87 -39.02
CA ASN A 134 5.65 29.06 -38.48
C ASN A 134 4.38 28.82 -37.64
N GLU A 135 4.54 28.84 -36.31
CA GLU A 135 3.51 29.24 -35.33
C GLU A 135 4.20 30.07 -34.22
N PRO A 136 3.47 30.98 -33.55
CA PRO A 136 4.00 32.21 -32.96
C PRO A 136 4.72 32.00 -31.62
N ILE A 137 5.59 32.97 -31.29
CA ILE A 137 6.18 33.14 -29.96
C ILE A 137 5.04 33.24 -28.93
N LEU A 138 4.87 32.18 -28.14
CA LEU A 138 3.91 32.14 -27.05
C LEU A 138 4.30 33.15 -25.97
N ASP A 139 3.30 33.98 -25.63
CA ASP A 139 3.27 34.93 -24.51
C ASP A 139 3.54 34.21 -23.17
N PRO A 140 4.56 34.60 -22.39
CA PRO A 140 4.92 33.94 -21.14
C PRO A 140 3.99 34.26 -19.96
N SER A 141 2.77 34.76 -20.20
CA SER A 141 1.82 35.15 -19.14
C SER A 141 0.54 34.30 -19.05
N SER A 142 0.41 33.18 -19.78
CA SER A 142 -0.73 32.27 -19.65
C SER A 142 -0.32 30.79 -19.49
N GLU A 143 0.23 30.40 -18.33
CA GLU A 143 0.38 28.99 -17.95
C GLU A 143 -0.47 28.69 -16.72
N THR A 144 -1.71 28.24 -16.95
CA THR A 144 -2.53 27.56 -15.94
C THR A 144 -2.32 26.06 -16.07
N SER A 145 -1.75 25.44 -15.03
CA SER A 145 -1.51 24.00 -14.85
C SER A 145 -0.76 23.31 -15.98
N ARG A 146 0.51 22.99 -15.75
CA ARG A 146 1.29 22.14 -16.66
C ARG A 146 0.58 20.79 -16.85
N THR A 147 0.02 20.54 -18.04
CA THR A 147 -0.67 19.29 -18.38
C THR A 147 0.23 18.26 -19.06
N GLN A 148 1.42 18.69 -19.49
CA GLN A 148 2.37 17.85 -20.23
C GLN A 148 3.82 18.11 -19.82
N ASN A 149 4.60 17.04 -19.89
CA ASN A 149 6.06 17.07 -19.85
C ASN A 149 6.61 17.46 -21.24
N LYS A 150 7.80 18.07 -21.26
CA LYS A 150 8.49 18.33 -22.54
C LYS A 150 8.86 16.98 -23.18
N PRO A 151 8.80 16.85 -24.51
CA PRO A 151 9.23 15.62 -25.17
C PRO A 151 10.71 15.31 -24.87
N PRO A 152 11.07 14.01 -24.73
CA PRO A 152 12.47 13.61 -24.67
C PRO A 152 13.24 14.15 -25.90
N PRO A 153 14.50 14.57 -25.74
CA PRO A 153 15.33 15.00 -26.86
C PRO A 153 15.50 13.90 -27.92
N ARG A 154 15.76 14.29 -29.17
CA ARG A 154 15.85 13.35 -30.31
C ARG A 154 16.98 12.32 -30.20
N ASP A 155 18.00 12.58 -29.38
CA ASP A 155 19.11 11.66 -29.13
C ASP A 155 18.80 10.59 -28.07
N PHE A 156 17.59 10.62 -27.48
CA PHE A 156 17.12 9.61 -26.54
C PHE A 156 16.45 8.46 -27.29
N ILE A 157 16.57 7.27 -26.73
CA ILE A 157 15.84 6.08 -27.15
C ILE A 157 14.52 6.10 -26.38
N VAL A 158 13.39 6.07 -27.09
CA VAL A 158 12.06 6.08 -26.50
C VAL A 158 11.24 4.99 -27.17
N ASP A 159 11.06 3.88 -26.48
CA ASP A 159 10.42 2.69 -27.02
C ASP A 159 9.26 2.24 -26.12
N LEU A 160 8.20 1.73 -26.76
CA LEU A 160 7.13 1.04 -26.06
C LEU A 160 7.47 -0.45 -26.02
N GLU A 161 7.82 -0.94 -24.84
CA GLU A 161 8.15 -2.34 -24.61
C GLU A 161 6.90 -3.23 -24.57
N PRO A 162 7.04 -4.53 -24.88
CA PRO A 162 5.98 -5.50 -24.65
C PRO A 162 5.46 -5.43 -23.21
N GLY A 163 4.13 -5.34 -23.05
CA GLY A 163 3.49 -5.15 -21.74
C GLY A 163 3.17 -3.69 -21.38
N GLY A 164 3.42 -2.74 -22.28
CA GLY A 164 2.92 -1.37 -22.15
C GLY A 164 3.83 -0.42 -21.36
N THR A 165 5.07 -0.81 -21.09
CA THR A 165 6.06 0.06 -20.45
C THR A 165 6.76 0.93 -21.50
N TRP A 166 6.80 2.22 -21.27
CA TRP A 166 7.64 3.15 -22.01
C TRP A 166 9.04 3.17 -21.41
N PHE A 167 9.99 2.67 -22.19
CA PHE A 167 11.41 2.77 -21.94
C PHE A 167 11.93 4.11 -22.46
N VAL A 168 12.70 4.82 -21.62
CA VAL A 168 13.46 6.01 -22.01
C VAL A 168 14.91 5.84 -21.60
N GLY A 169 15.81 5.86 -22.56
CA GLY A 169 17.25 5.72 -22.36
C GLY A 169 18.04 6.75 -23.15
N LYS A 170 19.33 6.89 -22.83
CA LYS A 170 20.29 7.67 -23.62
C LYS A 170 21.39 6.76 -24.14
N ARG A 171 21.73 6.87 -25.42
CA ARG A 171 22.75 6.02 -26.03
C ARG A 171 24.08 6.14 -25.28
N GLY A 172 24.64 5.00 -24.86
CA GLY A 172 25.91 4.93 -24.12
C GLY A 172 25.78 5.26 -22.63
N ALA A 173 24.56 5.35 -22.11
CA ALA A 173 24.28 5.57 -20.70
C ALA A 173 23.60 4.33 -20.09
N GLU A 174 23.92 4.05 -18.82
CA GLU A 174 23.44 2.86 -18.08
C GLU A 174 22.09 3.10 -17.38
N SER A 175 21.70 4.35 -17.16
CA SER A 175 20.44 4.68 -16.49
C SER A 175 19.27 4.63 -17.47
N GLU A 176 18.14 4.18 -16.97
CA GLU A 176 16.89 4.01 -17.70
C GLU A 176 15.74 4.67 -16.91
N LEU A 177 14.74 5.14 -17.65
CA LEU A 177 13.47 5.60 -17.10
C LEU A 177 12.34 4.72 -17.63
N LEU A 178 11.61 4.08 -16.72
CA LEU A 178 10.49 3.19 -17.04
C LEU A 178 9.17 3.80 -16.58
N LEU A 179 8.26 4.07 -17.52
CA LEU A 179 6.95 4.68 -17.28
C LEU A 179 5.82 3.76 -17.78
N PRO A 180 4.65 3.71 -17.13
CA PRO A 180 3.48 3.01 -17.68
C PRO A 180 2.71 3.86 -18.71
N TYR A 181 3.16 5.08 -18.98
CA TYR A 181 2.54 6.06 -19.87
C TYR A 181 3.58 6.76 -20.76
N ARG A 182 3.12 7.49 -21.77
CA ARG A 182 4.04 8.20 -22.69
C ARG A 182 4.84 9.27 -21.94
N PRO A 183 6.15 9.41 -22.17
CA PRO A 183 6.99 10.35 -21.42
C PRO A 183 6.57 11.83 -21.46
N VAL A 184 5.81 12.24 -22.48
CA VAL A 184 5.25 13.59 -22.63
C VAL A 184 4.03 13.84 -21.73
N GLN A 185 3.40 12.81 -21.19
CA GLN A 185 2.22 12.93 -20.36
C GLN A 185 2.60 13.21 -18.90
N ILE A 186 1.81 14.04 -18.23
CA ILE A 186 1.73 14.05 -16.78
C ILE A 186 0.59 13.09 -16.41
N PRO A 187 0.84 12.04 -15.63
CA PRO A 187 -0.20 11.06 -15.33
C PRO A 187 -1.26 11.65 -14.40
N SER A 188 -2.46 11.13 -14.51
CA SER A 188 -3.65 11.57 -13.79
C SER A 188 -4.62 10.41 -13.66
N PRO A 189 -5.51 10.43 -12.64
CA PRO A 189 -6.54 9.41 -12.49
C PRO A 189 -7.54 9.44 -13.66
N SER A 190 -8.18 8.29 -13.89
CA SER A 190 -9.28 8.14 -14.85
C SER A 190 -10.46 9.03 -14.46
N ASN A 191 -11.18 9.55 -15.46
CA ASN A 191 -12.47 10.23 -15.25
C ASN A 191 -13.63 9.24 -15.03
N ASP A 192 -13.44 7.95 -15.32
CA ASP A 192 -14.41 6.90 -15.01
C ASP A 192 -14.35 6.56 -13.51
N MET A 193 -15.24 7.19 -12.76
CA MET A 193 -15.38 7.04 -11.31
C MET A 193 -16.51 6.08 -10.91
N GLU A 194 -17.15 5.41 -11.87
CA GLU A 194 -18.27 4.53 -11.54
C GLU A 194 -17.79 3.32 -10.73
N PRO A 195 -18.35 3.06 -9.54
CA PRO A 195 -17.96 1.88 -8.77
C PRO A 195 -18.34 0.59 -9.49
N VAL A 196 -17.42 -0.38 -9.52
CA VAL A 196 -17.69 -1.71 -10.11
C VAL A 196 -17.96 -2.78 -9.06
N ASN A 197 -17.60 -2.52 -7.81
CA ASN A 197 -18.03 -3.30 -6.65
C ASN A 197 -18.75 -2.39 -5.64
N GLU A 198 -19.78 -2.94 -5.01
CA GLU A 198 -20.49 -2.22 -3.94
C GLU A 198 -19.58 -2.07 -2.71
N ASN A 199 -19.50 -0.85 -2.15
CA ASN A 199 -18.90 -0.65 -0.84
C ASN A 199 -19.73 -1.39 0.23
N PRO A 200 -19.16 -2.38 0.94
CA PRO A 200 -19.87 -3.18 1.94
C PRO A 200 -20.36 -2.40 3.18
N GLY A 201 -20.15 -1.08 3.24
CA GLY A 201 -20.59 -0.21 4.32
C GLY A 201 -19.45 0.43 5.10
N PHE A 202 -18.24 0.49 4.54
CA PHE A 202 -17.13 1.24 5.10
C PHE A 202 -17.36 2.75 4.92
N LEU A 203 -17.20 3.51 5.99
CA LEU A 203 -17.46 4.95 6.05
C LEU A 203 -16.21 5.80 6.33
N GLY A 204 -15.12 5.20 6.81
CA GLY A 204 -13.94 5.91 7.29
C GLY A 204 -14.02 6.30 8.77
N ALA A 205 -12.91 6.84 9.29
CA ALA A 205 -12.80 7.13 10.72
C ALA A 205 -13.65 8.33 11.15
N GLU A 206 -13.82 9.29 10.25
CA GLU A 206 -14.52 10.56 10.47
C GLU A 206 -16.01 10.33 10.78
N ALA A 207 -16.62 9.31 10.19
CA ALA A 207 -18.00 8.93 10.47
C ALA A 207 -18.23 8.52 11.94
N CYS A 208 -17.18 8.06 12.63
CA CYS A 208 -17.25 7.66 14.04
C CYS A 208 -17.08 8.84 15.01
N GLN A 209 -16.56 9.99 14.55
CA GLN A 209 -16.10 11.09 15.41
C GLN A 209 -17.22 11.69 16.27
N SER A 210 -18.40 11.93 15.69
CA SER A 210 -19.49 12.65 16.37
C SER A 210 -19.97 11.95 17.64
N CYS A 211 -19.97 10.62 17.64
CA CYS A 211 -20.39 9.77 18.76
C CYS A 211 -19.23 9.27 19.63
N HIS A 212 -18.03 9.10 19.05
CA HIS A 212 -16.85 8.56 19.71
C HIS A 212 -15.68 9.54 19.73
N GLN A 213 -15.93 10.77 20.20
CA GLN A 213 -15.00 11.90 20.12
C GLN A 213 -13.62 11.60 20.71
N ASP A 214 -13.55 11.07 21.93
CA ASP A 214 -12.27 10.82 22.62
C ASP A 214 -11.44 9.72 21.94
N ARG A 215 -12.11 8.66 21.48
CA ARG A 215 -11.46 7.56 20.77
C ARG A 215 -10.96 8.03 19.41
N HIS A 216 -11.77 8.79 18.68
CA HIS A 216 -11.36 9.37 17.41
C HIS A 216 -10.18 10.33 17.59
N ALA A 217 -10.26 11.26 18.54
CA ALA A 217 -9.22 12.28 18.80
C ALA A 217 -7.86 11.65 19.07
N SER A 218 -7.80 10.52 19.77
CA SER A 218 -6.55 9.80 20.00
C SER A 218 -6.16 8.90 18.83
N PHE A 219 -7.12 8.24 18.18
CA PHE A 219 -6.87 7.28 17.11
C PHE A 219 -6.28 7.91 15.85
N VAL A 220 -6.70 9.12 15.45
CA VAL A 220 -6.18 9.79 14.24
C VAL A 220 -4.69 10.16 14.34
N HIS A 221 -4.11 10.07 15.53
CA HIS A 221 -2.68 10.25 15.76
C HIS A 221 -1.88 8.96 15.74
N THR A 222 -2.55 7.81 15.63
CA THR A 222 -1.90 6.49 15.57
C THR A 222 -1.23 6.25 14.23
N ALA A 223 -0.32 5.28 14.22
CA ALA A 223 0.31 4.79 13.00
C ALA A 223 -0.69 4.18 12.02
N HIS A 224 -1.73 3.53 12.54
CA HIS A 224 -2.75 2.85 11.75
C HIS A 224 -3.51 3.85 10.89
N HIS A 225 -4.06 4.90 11.51
CA HIS A 225 -4.76 5.94 10.75
C HIS A 225 -3.82 6.67 9.77
N ARG A 226 -2.60 7.00 10.22
CA ARG A 226 -1.60 7.71 9.38
C ARG A 226 -0.88 6.83 8.36
N THR A 227 -1.27 5.57 8.20
CA THR A 227 -0.55 4.65 7.29
C THR A 227 -0.74 5.03 5.82
N SER A 228 -1.78 5.79 5.49
CA SER A 228 -1.91 6.45 4.20
C SER A 228 -2.74 7.72 4.31
N ALA A 229 -2.54 8.63 3.36
CA ALA A 229 -3.26 9.90 3.27
C ALA A 229 -3.17 10.45 1.84
N ALA A 230 -4.07 11.36 1.46
CA ALA A 230 -3.92 12.12 0.23
C ALA A 230 -2.62 12.95 0.29
N ALA A 231 -1.90 13.03 -0.82
CA ALA A 231 -0.65 13.78 -0.88
C ALA A 231 -0.90 15.29 -0.88
N ASN A 232 -0.33 15.98 0.09
CA ASN A 232 -0.34 17.44 0.20
C ASN A 232 0.82 17.92 1.10
N PRO A 233 1.09 19.23 1.19
CA PRO A 233 2.22 19.74 1.97
C PRO A 233 2.20 19.39 3.47
N THR A 234 1.06 19.00 4.03
CA THR A 234 0.92 18.61 5.44
C THR A 234 1.04 17.11 5.69
N SER A 235 0.83 16.28 4.66
CA SER A 235 0.90 14.81 4.77
C SER A 235 2.26 14.24 4.36
N ILE A 236 3.01 14.96 3.52
CA ILE A 236 4.38 14.58 3.14
C ILE A 236 5.38 15.10 4.18
N ALA A 237 6.14 14.19 4.77
CA ALA A 237 7.13 14.50 5.80
C ALA A 237 8.45 15.05 5.24
N GLY A 238 8.75 14.75 3.97
CA GLY A 238 9.97 15.22 3.32
C GLY A 238 9.90 16.69 2.89
N SER A 239 11.04 17.38 2.90
CA SER A 239 11.12 18.79 2.55
C SER A 239 11.14 19.02 1.03
N PHE A 240 10.38 20.01 0.58
CA PHE A 240 10.41 20.55 -0.79
C PHE A 240 11.32 21.78 -0.93
N GLN A 241 11.96 22.21 0.16
CA GLN A 241 12.82 23.40 0.16
C GLN A 241 14.17 23.13 -0.54
N PRO A 242 14.72 24.12 -1.27
CA PRO A 242 16.02 23.99 -1.92
C PRO A 242 17.11 23.50 -0.97
N GLY A 243 17.90 22.53 -1.42
CA GLY A 243 18.99 21.92 -0.64
C GLY A 243 18.57 20.72 0.20
N ARG A 244 17.26 20.51 0.42
CA ARG A 244 16.70 19.35 1.15
C ARG A 244 15.68 18.57 0.33
N ASN A 245 15.56 18.87 -0.96
CA ASN A 245 14.55 18.34 -1.87
C ASN A 245 15.15 17.57 -3.04
N VAL A 246 16.39 17.08 -2.92
CA VAL A 246 17.10 16.40 -4.01
C VAL A 246 17.61 15.05 -3.55
N LEU A 247 17.32 14.01 -4.33
CA LEU A 247 18.03 12.73 -4.27
C LEU A 247 18.97 12.65 -5.47
N LYS A 248 20.28 12.52 -5.19
CA LYS A 248 21.29 12.21 -6.22
C LYS A 248 21.51 10.69 -6.27
N THR A 249 21.77 10.17 -7.47
CA THR A 249 22.13 8.76 -7.67
C THR A 249 23.62 8.63 -7.98
N ASN A 250 24.12 7.39 -8.03
CA ASN A 250 25.46 7.07 -8.54
C ASN A 250 25.66 7.45 -10.02
N SER A 251 24.58 7.62 -10.79
CA SER A 251 24.61 8.04 -12.17
C SER A 251 24.60 9.57 -12.24
N GLN A 252 25.66 10.15 -12.79
CA GLN A 252 25.79 11.61 -12.93
C GLN A 252 24.67 12.23 -13.77
N GLY A 253 24.03 11.45 -14.64
CA GLY A 253 22.93 11.89 -15.47
C GLY A 253 21.56 11.77 -14.82
N LEU A 254 21.42 11.13 -13.66
CA LEU A 254 20.13 10.89 -13.03
C LEU A 254 20.09 11.44 -11.59
N TRP A 255 19.15 12.34 -11.35
CA TRP A 255 18.74 12.74 -10.01
C TRP A 255 17.26 13.08 -9.98
N PHE A 256 16.71 13.11 -8.77
CA PHE A 256 15.32 13.43 -8.52
C PHE A 256 15.25 14.71 -7.70
N ARG A 257 14.25 15.55 -8.00
CA ARG A 257 13.96 16.75 -7.22
C ARG A 257 12.49 16.80 -6.87
N MET A 258 12.22 17.08 -5.61
CA MET A 258 10.88 17.23 -5.08
C MET A 258 10.51 18.69 -5.25
N VAL A 259 9.53 18.96 -6.11
CA VAL A 259 9.14 20.31 -6.54
C VAL A 259 7.66 20.54 -6.33
N GLU A 260 7.30 21.80 -6.16
CA GLU A 260 5.92 22.27 -6.12
C GLU A 260 5.71 23.20 -7.32
N HIS A 261 4.68 22.91 -8.10
CA HIS A 261 4.23 23.73 -9.23
C HIS A 261 2.72 23.88 -9.13
N ASP A 262 2.21 25.11 -9.15
CA ASP A 262 0.77 25.40 -9.11
C ASP A 262 0.03 24.68 -7.96
N GLN A 263 0.61 24.68 -6.76
CA GLN A 263 0.10 24.00 -5.55
C GLN A 263 0.03 22.46 -5.65
N ARG A 264 0.55 21.87 -6.73
CA ARG A 264 0.69 20.42 -6.90
C ARG A 264 2.15 20.01 -6.67
N LEU A 265 2.32 18.88 -5.99
CA LEU A 265 3.63 18.33 -5.63
C LEU A 265 4.06 17.31 -6.66
N PHE A 266 5.34 17.31 -7.04
CA PHE A 266 5.89 16.40 -8.04
C PHE A 266 7.26 15.84 -7.64
N GLN A 267 7.53 14.59 -8.01
CA GLN A 267 8.89 14.10 -8.20
C GLN A 267 9.32 14.45 -9.62
N GLN A 268 10.19 15.44 -9.75
CA GLN A 268 10.87 15.78 -11.00
C GLN A 268 12.05 14.84 -11.20
N VAL A 269 11.96 13.97 -12.20
CA VAL A 269 13.07 13.20 -12.73
C VAL A 269 13.91 14.13 -13.60
N SER A 270 15.20 14.25 -13.31
CA SER A 270 16.19 14.87 -14.19
C SER A 270 17.04 13.77 -14.80
N PHE A 271 16.86 13.52 -16.09
CA PHE A 271 17.43 12.40 -16.83
C PHE A 271 18.25 12.91 -18.02
N TYR A 272 19.58 12.93 -17.85
CA TYR A 272 20.58 13.44 -18.79
C TYR A 272 20.27 14.84 -19.35
N GLY A 273 19.81 15.73 -18.48
CA GLY A 273 19.46 17.12 -18.80
C GLY A 273 18.01 17.34 -19.22
N TRP A 274 17.29 16.27 -19.58
CA TRP A 274 15.84 16.30 -19.78
C TRP A 274 15.09 16.12 -18.45
N LYS A 275 13.86 16.63 -18.36
CA LYS A 275 13.07 16.63 -17.13
C LYS A 275 11.66 16.12 -17.36
N CYS A 276 11.20 15.27 -16.45
CA CYS A 276 9.86 14.69 -16.44
C CYS A 276 9.30 14.78 -15.02
N ASP A 277 8.11 15.34 -14.87
CA ASP A 277 7.42 15.50 -13.59
C ASP A 277 6.38 14.39 -13.41
N VAL A 278 6.36 13.77 -12.23
CA VAL A 278 5.37 12.77 -11.79
C VAL A 278 4.69 13.27 -10.52
N PRO A 279 3.35 13.40 -10.48
CA PRO A 279 2.65 13.97 -9.34
C PRO A 279 2.63 13.02 -8.14
N PHE A 280 2.56 13.60 -6.94
CA PHE A 280 2.19 12.85 -5.75
C PHE A 280 0.66 12.85 -5.61
N ASP A 281 0.04 11.67 -5.50
CA ASP A 281 -1.42 11.58 -5.26
C ASP A 281 -1.72 10.93 -3.89
N VAL A 282 -0.98 9.89 -3.50
CA VAL A 282 -1.17 9.19 -2.22
C VAL A 282 0.15 9.03 -1.47
N VAL A 283 0.13 9.28 -0.17
CA VAL A 283 1.21 8.98 0.77
C VAL A 283 0.93 7.63 1.41
N THR A 284 1.95 6.78 1.53
CA THR A 284 1.89 5.55 2.32
C THR A 284 3.06 5.47 3.31
N GLY A 285 2.77 5.05 4.53
CA GLY A 285 3.68 5.05 5.67
C GLY A 285 3.37 6.15 6.70
N SER A 286 3.39 5.76 7.98
CA SER A 286 3.09 6.67 9.11
C SER A 286 4.19 7.67 9.47
N SER A 287 5.20 7.88 8.59
CA SER A 287 6.39 8.70 8.84
C SER A 287 7.18 8.31 10.11
N LYS A 288 7.10 7.05 10.57
CA LYS A 288 7.94 6.57 11.68
C LYS A 288 9.30 6.09 11.19
N LEU A 289 9.27 5.24 10.17
CA LEU A 289 10.47 4.78 9.47
C LEU A 289 10.68 5.65 8.24
N GLY A 290 9.60 5.83 7.48
CA GLY A 290 9.59 6.65 6.28
C GLY A 290 8.21 6.69 5.65
N GLN A 291 8.16 7.32 4.48
CA GLN A 291 7.02 7.41 3.60
C GLN A 291 7.43 7.03 2.18
N SER A 292 6.61 6.22 1.54
CA SER A 292 6.62 6.03 0.09
C SER A 292 5.40 6.73 -0.50
N TYR A 293 5.43 6.95 -1.80
CA TYR A 293 4.42 7.76 -2.47
C TYR A 293 3.91 7.04 -3.70
N LEU A 294 2.64 7.26 -4.00
CA LEU A 294 1.94 6.63 -5.09
C LEU A 294 1.30 7.71 -5.97
N TYR A 295 1.09 7.35 -7.23
CA TYR A 295 0.45 8.21 -8.21
C TYR A 295 -0.49 7.39 -9.11
N TRP A 296 -1.50 8.06 -9.65
CA TRP A 296 -2.45 7.48 -10.57
C TRP A 296 -2.02 7.68 -12.00
N HIS A 297 -2.17 6.63 -12.81
CA HIS A 297 -2.28 6.74 -14.25
C HIS A 297 -3.53 5.98 -14.69
N ASP A 298 -4.53 6.71 -15.19
CA ASP A 298 -5.87 6.20 -15.43
C ASP A 298 -6.44 5.54 -14.17
N ASP A 299 -6.91 4.31 -14.22
CA ASP A 299 -7.38 3.55 -13.05
C ASP A 299 -6.23 2.78 -12.36
N GLY A 300 -5.00 2.86 -12.86
CA GLY A 300 -3.83 2.19 -12.32
C GLY A 300 -3.11 2.98 -11.22
N LEU A 301 -2.82 2.33 -10.10
CA LEU A 301 -2.01 2.91 -9.01
C LEU A 301 -0.57 2.39 -9.05
N TYR A 302 0.41 3.29 -8.96
CA TYR A 302 1.84 2.98 -9.12
C TYR A 302 2.68 3.59 -8.01
N GLN A 303 3.77 2.91 -7.64
CA GLN A 303 4.72 3.41 -6.65
C GLN A 303 5.78 4.30 -7.30
N MET A 304 6.02 5.46 -6.69
CA MET A 304 7.05 6.42 -7.12
C MET A 304 8.47 5.94 -6.76
N ASN A 305 9.46 6.38 -7.54
CA ASN A 305 10.86 5.96 -7.37
C ASN A 305 11.47 6.41 -6.05
N VAL A 306 11.12 7.61 -5.57
CA VAL A 306 11.72 8.20 -4.37
C VAL A 306 10.79 8.05 -3.17
N SER A 307 11.35 7.67 -2.04
CA SER A 307 10.75 7.65 -0.71
C SER A 307 11.49 8.60 0.24
N TYR A 308 10.95 8.81 1.43
CA TYR A 308 11.56 9.62 2.47
C TYR A 308 11.79 8.79 3.73
N ILE A 309 12.98 8.87 4.34
CA ILE A 309 13.29 8.23 5.63
C ILE A 309 13.29 9.29 6.72
N THR A 310 12.47 9.11 7.74
CA THR A 310 12.34 10.06 8.85
C THR A 310 13.58 10.09 9.73
N GLY A 311 14.21 8.93 9.97
CA GLY A 311 15.35 8.82 10.88
C GLY A 311 16.61 9.54 10.38
N THR A 312 16.80 9.62 9.06
CA THR A 312 17.94 10.31 8.43
C THR A 312 17.57 11.69 7.89
N ASP A 313 16.28 12.06 7.90
CA ASP A 313 15.78 13.33 7.33
C ASP A 313 16.14 13.48 5.84
N ASP A 314 16.07 12.37 5.09
CA ASP A 314 16.57 12.29 3.72
C ASP A 314 15.62 11.60 2.76
N TRP A 315 15.68 12.05 1.50
CA TRP A 315 15.08 11.37 0.36
C TRP A 315 15.97 10.21 -0.09
N VAL A 316 15.37 9.06 -0.39
CA VAL A 316 16.06 7.81 -0.75
C VAL A 316 15.32 7.09 -1.88
N ASN A 317 15.99 6.15 -2.53
CA ASN A 317 15.26 5.24 -3.42
C ASN A 317 14.24 4.43 -2.62
N SER A 318 13.04 4.27 -3.18
CA SER A 318 11.95 3.48 -2.60
C SER A 318 12.42 2.05 -2.30
N PRO A 319 11.86 1.38 -1.27
CA PRO A 319 12.28 0.02 -0.91
C PRO A 319 12.24 -0.96 -2.10
N GLY A 320 13.38 -1.60 -2.38
CA GLY A 320 13.57 -2.52 -3.51
C GLY A 320 13.92 -1.87 -4.84
N TYR A 321 14.04 -0.54 -4.91
CA TYR A 321 14.47 0.16 -6.13
C TYR A 321 16.00 0.24 -6.20
N PRO A 322 16.61 -0.10 -7.35
CA PRO A 322 18.05 0.03 -7.55
C PRO A 322 18.46 1.51 -7.66
N ASP A 323 19.65 1.83 -7.17
CA ASP A 323 20.23 3.16 -7.41
C ASP A 323 20.67 3.31 -8.87
N GLY A 324 20.56 4.52 -9.41
CA GLY A 324 20.93 4.82 -10.80
C GLY A 324 19.84 4.50 -11.84
N GLN A 325 18.64 4.12 -11.40
CA GLN A 325 17.48 3.88 -12.27
C GLN A 325 16.29 4.74 -11.86
N ALA A 326 15.41 5.07 -12.81
CA ALA A 326 14.16 5.78 -12.55
C ALA A 326 12.97 4.89 -12.94
N ILE A 327 12.37 4.24 -11.95
CA ILE A 327 11.29 3.28 -12.17
C ILE A 327 9.98 3.90 -11.67
N TYR A 328 8.98 4.00 -12.54
CA TYR A 328 7.64 4.48 -12.18
C TYR A 328 6.54 3.53 -12.63
N ASN A 329 6.85 2.44 -13.34
CA ASN A 329 5.87 1.43 -13.78
C ASN A 329 5.59 0.32 -12.74
N ARG A 330 6.03 0.45 -11.48
CA ARG A 330 5.81 -0.57 -10.45
C ARG A 330 4.36 -0.54 -9.94
N PRO A 331 3.55 -1.58 -10.19
CA PRO A 331 2.14 -1.59 -9.80
C PRO A 331 1.97 -1.73 -8.28
N VAL A 332 1.03 -0.97 -7.71
CA VAL A 332 0.60 -1.12 -6.32
C VAL A 332 -0.55 -2.12 -6.28
N THR A 333 -0.28 -3.33 -5.78
CA THR A 333 -1.29 -4.39 -5.79
C THR A 333 -2.31 -4.25 -4.67
N ASN A 334 -3.44 -4.95 -4.78
CA ASN A 334 -4.50 -4.95 -3.76
C ASN A 334 -3.98 -5.42 -2.39
N ARG A 335 -2.97 -6.30 -2.37
CA ARG A 335 -2.33 -6.74 -1.13
C ARG A 335 -1.61 -5.62 -0.39
N CYS A 336 -1.10 -4.61 -1.10
CA CYS A 336 -0.57 -3.41 -0.47
C CYS A 336 -1.70 -2.59 0.17
N LEU A 337 -2.82 -2.41 -0.55
CA LEU A 337 -3.92 -1.58 -0.08
C LEU A 337 -4.69 -2.20 1.09
N GLU A 338 -4.86 -3.52 1.17
CA GLU A 338 -5.59 -4.15 2.28
C GLU A 338 -4.98 -3.93 3.67
N CYS A 339 -3.67 -3.62 3.71
CA CYS A 339 -2.94 -3.29 4.92
C CYS A 339 -2.69 -1.78 5.10
N HIS A 340 -2.93 -0.98 4.05
CA HIS A 340 -2.63 0.45 4.04
C HIS A 340 -3.85 1.34 3.81
N THR A 341 -5.04 0.77 3.63
CA THR A 341 -6.30 1.48 3.45
C THR A 341 -7.42 0.73 4.16
N THR A 342 -8.53 1.41 4.39
CA THR A 342 -9.72 0.83 4.96
C THR A 342 -10.52 0.07 3.90
N TRP A 343 -10.63 0.65 2.71
CA TRP A 343 -11.33 0.05 1.59
C TRP A 343 -10.87 0.66 0.27
N ALA A 344 -10.96 -0.12 -0.81
CA ALA A 344 -10.79 0.34 -2.18
C ALA A 344 -11.66 -0.52 -3.09
N ASP A 345 -12.33 0.10 -4.07
CA ASP A 345 -13.03 -0.59 -5.13
C ASP A 345 -12.02 -1.13 -6.15
N VAL A 346 -11.84 -2.45 -6.18
CA VAL A 346 -10.86 -3.11 -7.06
C VAL A 346 -11.51 -3.46 -8.38
N ARG A 347 -11.17 -2.69 -9.42
CA ARG A 347 -11.67 -2.91 -10.78
C ARG A 347 -11.08 -4.15 -11.43
N ARG A 348 -9.75 -4.24 -11.38
CA ARG A 348 -9.00 -5.32 -12.03
C ARG A 348 -7.63 -5.53 -11.38
N PRO A 349 -7.22 -6.78 -11.11
CA PRO A 349 -5.83 -7.07 -10.74
C PRO A 349 -4.82 -6.72 -11.87
N PRO A 350 -3.59 -6.33 -11.53
CA PRO A 350 -3.05 -6.30 -10.17
C PRO A 350 -3.30 -4.98 -9.43
N ASN A 351 -3.48 -3.85 -10.13
CA ASN A 351 -3.41 -2.49 -9.55
C ASN A 351 -4.46 -1.51 -10.10
N HIS A 352 -5.59 -1.98 -10.61
CA HIS A 352 -6.64 -1.10 -11.14
C HIS A 352 -7.79 -0.92 -10.13
N TYR A 353 -8.09 0.34 -9.81
CA TYR A 353 -9.06 0.74 -8.79
C TYR A 353 -9.86 1.94 -9.26
N THR A 354 -11.06 2.12 -8.70
CA THR A 354 -11.81 3.36 -8.87
C THR A 354 -11.13 4.45 -8.02
N PRO A 355 -10.55 5.53 -8.60
CA PRO A 355 -9.62 6.42 -7.88
C PRO A 355 -10.18 7.05 -6.59
N GLU A 356 -11.41 7.56 -6.62
CA GLU A 356 -12.06 8.21 -5.47
C GLU A 356 -12.69 7.23 -4.46
N SER A 357 -12.57 5.91 -4.71
CA SER A 357 -13.11 4.89 -3.81
C SER A 357 -12.24 4.62 -2.57
N LEU A 358 -10.98 5.05 -2.58
CA LEU A 358 -10.03 4.74 -1.52
C LEU A 358 -10.42 5.42 -0.20
N ILE A 359 -10.79 4.63 0.80
CA ILE A 359 -10.88 5.10 2.17
C ILE A 359 -9.49 4.93 2.79
N LEU A 360 -8.74 6.03 2.82
CA LEU A 360 -7.34 6.05 3.27
C LEU A 360 -7.21 5.85 4.79
N GLY A 361 -6.00 5.47 5.20
CA GLY A 361 -5.69 5.04 6.55
C GLY A 361 -6.32 3.69 6.91
N ILE A 362 -5.87 3.08 8.00
CA ILE A 362 -6.65 2.06 8.69
C ILE A 362 -7.61 2.81 9.62
N SER A 363 -8.92 2.65 9.39
CA SER A 363 -9.98 3.25 10.21
C SER A 363 -10.41 2.30 11.33
N CYS A 364 -11.36 2.75 12.15
CA CYS A 364 -12.06 1.94 13.16
C CYS A 364 -12.58 0.61 12.57
N GLU A 365 -13.07 0.66 11.33
CA GLU A 365 -13.83 -0.41 10.69
C GLU A 365 -12.98 -1.60 10.27
N ARG A 366 -11.65 -1.44 10.19
CA ARG A 366 -10.74 -2.58 9.95
C ARG A 366 -10.62 -3.51 11.15
N CYS A 367 -10.93 -3.01 12.35
CA CYS A 367 -10.96 -3.79 13.59
C CYS A 367 -12.39 -4.08 14.07
N HIS A 368 -13.35 -3.22 13.74
CA HIS A 368 -14.73 -3.31 14.21
C HIS A 368 -15.74 -3.79 13.16
N GLY A 369 -15.35 -3.82 11.88
CA GLY A 369 -16.22 -4.13 10.74
C GLY A 369 -16.84 -2.87 10.11
N PRO A 370 -17.45 -2.97 8.92
CA PRO A 370 -18.12 -1.86 8.23
C PRO A 370 -19.18 -1.20 9.12
N GLY A 371 -19.17 0.14 9.22
CA GLY A 371 -19.95 0.89 10.20
C GLY A 371 -21.30 1.41 9.71
N ARG A 372 -21.65 1.29 8.42
CA ARG A 372 -22.87 1.89 7.84
C ARG A 372 -24.14 1.58 8.62
N ASP A 373 -24.43 0.30 8.85
CA ASP A 373 -25.67 -0.11 9.51
C ASP A 373 -25.68 0.27 11.00
N HIS A 374 -24.50 0.27 11.64
CA HIS A 374 -24.32 0.73 13.01
C HIS A 374 -24.64 2.22 13.14
N VAL A 375 -24.05 3.05 12.29
CA VAL A 375 -24.26 4.50 12.28
C VAL A 375 -25.73 4.81 11.98
N GLN A 376 -26.32 4.19 10.95
CA GLN A 376 -27.71 4.42 10.58
C GLN A 376 -28.68 4.06 11.71
N TYR A 377 -28.46 2.92 12.37
CA TYR A 377 -29.29 2.48 13.49
C TYR A 377 -29.23 3.48 14.64
N HIS A 378 -28.04 3.88 15.09
CA HIS A 378 -27.89 4.75 16.27
C HIS A 378 -28.28 6.20 15.99
N GLN A 379 -28.13 6.69 14.76
CA GLN A 379 -28.70 7.99 14.36
C GLN A 379 -30.24 7.99 14.41
N SER A 380 -30.86 6.87 14.03
CA SER A 380 -32.32 6.72 14.09
C SER A 380 -32.84 6.39 15.50
N ASN A 381 -31.95 6.00 16.41
CA ASN A 381 -32.28 5.57 17.77
C ASN A 381 -31.27 6.17 18.78
N PRO A 382 -31.23 7.49 18.97
CA PRO A 382 -30.18 8.17 19.76
C PRO A 382 -30.15 7.76 21.24
N ASP A 383 -31.26 7.24 21.77
CA ASP A 383 -31.35 6.77 23.16
C ASP A 383 -30.84 5.33 23.33
N ALA A 384 -30.60 4.58 22.25
CA ALA A 384 -30.10 3.22 22.32
C ALA A 384 -28.68 3.18 22.89
N LYS A 385 -28.51 2.55 24.06
CA LYS A 385 -27.20 2.44 24.73
C LYS A 385 -26.43 1.17 24.37
N THR A 386 -27.13 0.17 23.85
CA THR A 386 -26.52 -1.10 23.43
C THR A 386 -26.03 -1.00 21.99
N SER A 387 -24.76 -1.29 21.77
CA SER A 387 -24.18 -1.35 20.42
C SER A 387 -24.88 -2.42 19.57
N ARG A 388 -25.08 -2.13 18.28
CA ARG A 388 -25.68 -3.04 17.29
C ARG A 388 -24.97 -2.89 15.95
N PHE A 389 -24.98 -3.95 15.15
CA PHE A 389 -24.45 -3.99 13.77
C PHE A 389 -22.96 -3.62 13.63
N ILE A 390 -22.19 -3.74 14.69
CA ILE A 390 -20.73 -3.58 14.66
C ILE A 390 -20.10 -4.53 15.67
N THR A 391 -18.93 -5.06 15.36
CA THR A 391 -18.24 -6.01 16.24
C THR A 391 -17.54 -5.26 17.37
N HIS A 392 -17.63 -5.81 18.58
CA HIS A 392 -16.81 -5.41 19.71
C HIS A 392 -15.66 -6.42 19.90
N PRO A 393 -14.40 -6.11 19.52
CA PRO A 393 -13.33 -7.11 19.50
C PRO A 393 -13.10 -7.86 20.81
N ALA A 394 -13.34 -7.22 21.97
CA ALA A 394 -13.13 -7.88 23.25
C ALA A 394 -14.17 -8.99 23.56
N SER A 395 -15.26 -9.09 22.80
CA SER A 395 -16.23 -10.19 22.94
C SER A 395 -15.88 -11.40 22.07
N LEU A 396 -14.81 -11.31 21.27
CA LEU A 396 -14.37 -12.39 20.38
C LEU A 396 -13.44 -13.35 21.12
N SER A 397 -13.31 -14.58 20.60
CA SER A 397 -12.32 -15.53 21.08
C SER A 397 -10.90 -14.96 20.95
N ARG A 398 -9.96 -15.49 21.73
CA ARG A 398 -8.53 -15.10 21.65
C ARG A 398 -8.00 -15.17 20.22
N GLN A 399 -8.32 -16.24 19.49
CA GLN A 399 -7.86 -16.41 18.11
C GLN A 399 -8.41 -15.33 17.19
N GLN A 400 -9.72 -15.07 17.23
CA GLN A 400 -10.35 -14.02 16.43
C GLN A 400 -9.81 -12.62 16.74
N GLN A 401 -9.44 -12.33 17.99
CA GLN A 401 -8.77 -11.08 18.35
C GLN A 401 -7.38 -10.95 17.70
N LEU A 402 -6.61 -12.04 17.68
CA LEU A 402 -5.31 -12.10 17.00
C LEU A 402 -5.48 -11.99 15.48
N ASP A 403 -6.51 -12.60 14.91
CA ASP A 403 -6.79 -12.62 13.49
C ASP A 403 -7.12 -11.23 12.93
N ILE A 404 -7.80 -10.37 13.71
CA ILE A 404 -7.99 -8.96 13.37
C ILE A 404 -6.63 -8.29 13.08
N CYS A 405 -5.64 -8.52 13.94
CA CYS A 405 -4.30 -7.97 13.77
C CYS A 405 -3.55 -8.68 12.64
N GLY A 406 -3.79 -10.00 12.50
CA GLY A 406 -3.17 -10.88 11.54
C GLY A 406 -3.50 -10.55 10.08
N GLN A 407 -4.58 -9.83 9.80
CA GLN A 407 -4.86 -9.28 8.47
C GLN A 407 -3.64 -8.58 7.84
N CYS A 408 -2.86 -7.89 8.67
CA CYS A 408 -1.70 -7.10 8.27
C CYS A 408 -0.39 -7.56 8.93
N HIS A 409 -0.47 -8.03 10.18
CA HIS A 409 0.69 -8.36 11.03
C HIS A 409 1.01 -9.86 11.09
N PHE A 410 0.56 -10.64 10.09
CA PHE A 410 0.84 -12.07 9.94
C PHE A 410 1.81 -12.42 8.78
N GLY A 411 2.31 -11.42 8.07
CA GLY A 411 3.31 -11.53 7.01
C GLY A 411 2.81 -10.90 5.72
N ASN A 412 3.08 -11.55 4.59
CA ASN A 412 2.46 -11.20 3.31
C ASN A 412 1.75 -12.44 2.71
N PRO A 413 0.70 -12.97 3.37
CA PRO A 413 -0.01 -14.13 2.87
C PRO A 413 -0.77 -13.79 1.58
N LYS A 414 -0.91 -14.80 0.72
CA LYS A 414 -1.77 -14.71 -0.48
C LYS A 414 -3.24 -14.79 -0.07
N LEU A 415 -4.09 -14.03 -0.75
CA LEU A 415 -5.54 -14.12 -0.60
C LEU A 415 -6.09 -15.43 -1.17
N LYS A 416 -7.15 -15.95 -0.56
CA LYS A 416 -7.98 -17.05 -1.08
C LYS A 416 -9.18 -16.56 -1.90
N GLY A 417 -9.62 -15.33 -1.67
CA GLY A 417 -10.80 -14.73 -2.29
C GLY A 417 -10.58 -13.30 -2.76
N ALA A 418 -11.66 -12.53 -2.86
CA ALA A 418 -11.58 -11.11 -3.21
C ALA A 418 -10.95 -10.31 -2.04
N PRO A 419 -10.30 -9.17 -2.33
CA PRO A 419 -9.77 -8.29 -1.29
C PRO A 419 -10.89 -7.75 -0.39
N TYR A 420 -10.54 -7.38 0.85
CA TYR A 420 -11.46 -6.79 1.83
C TYR A 420 -12.66 -7.68 2.21
N GLN A 421 -12.53 -9.01 2.11
CA GLN A 421 -13.58 -9.95 2.51
C GLN A 421 -13.58 -10.30 4.00
N PHE A 422 -12.42 -10.30 4.67
CA PHE A 422 -12.32 -10.60 6.10
C PHE A 422 -13.20 -9.63 6.94
N ARG A 423 -13.89 -10.16 7.93
CA ARG A 423 -14.65 -9.42 8.94
C ARG A 423 -14.17 -9.81 10.35
N PRO A 424 -14.14 -8.86 11.31
CA PRO A 424 -13.84 -9.19 12.70
C PRO A 424 -14.81 -10.23 13.25
N GLY A 425 -14.27 -11.40 13.62
CA GLY A 425 -15.03 -12.59 13.98
C GLY A 425 -14.78 -13.78 13.04
N ASP A 426 -14.22 -13.54 11.86
CA ASP A 426 -13.79 -14.62 10.96
C ASP A 426 -12.48 -15.25 11.45
N ASP A 427 -12.19 -16.47 10.98
CA ASP A 427 -10.85 -17.07 11.05
C ASP A 427 -9.99 -16.49 9.92
N LEU A 428 -8.78 -16.01 10.26
CA LEU A 428 -7.87 -15.45 9.26
C LEU A 428 -7.57 -16.44 8.12
N MET A 429 -7.48 -17.73 8.45
CA MET A 429 -7.13 -18.78 7.49
C MET A 429 -8.24 -19.06 6.49
N ASP A 430 -9.47 -18.62 6.69
CA ASP A 430 -10.54 -18.76 5.70
C ASP A 430 -10.35 -17.79 4.52
N HIS A 431 -9.67 -16.66 4.76
CA HIS A 431 -9.46 -15.60 3.77
C HIS A 431 -8.03 -15.56 3.22
N TYR A 432 -7.07 -16.07 3.97
CA TYR A 432 -5.65 -16.00 3.64
C TYR A 432 -4.99 -17.37 3.67
N HIS A 433 -4.08 -17.62 2.73
CA HIS A 433 -3.18 -18.76 2.83
C HIS A 433 -2.17 -18.51 3.95
N PRO A 434 -1.72 -19.56 4.68
CA PRO A 434 -0.68 -19.37 5.68
C PRO A 434 0.59 -18.78 5.02
N PRO A 435 1.31 -17.88 5.72
CA PRO A 435 2.56 -17.35 5.24
C PRO A 435 3.56 -18.49 5.03
N GLN A 436 4.48 -18.34 4.08
CA GLN A 436 5.49 -19.35 3.84
C GLN A 436 6.34 -19.58 5.11
N ALA A 437 6.39 -20.83 5.58
CA ALA A 437 7.06 -21.22 6.82
C ALA A 437 8.57 -20.92 6.84
N ASN A 438 9.17 -20.71 5.66
CA ASN A 438 10.62 -20.58 5.45
C ASN A 438 11.08 -19.18 5.00
N LEU A 439 10.34 -18.11 5.30
CA LEU A 439 10.96 -16.77 5.18
C LEU A 439 12.16 -16.73 6.15
N PRO A 440 13.41 -16.55 5.67
CA PRO A 440 14.59 -16.47 6.53
C PRO A 440 14.32 -15.49 7.67
N GLY A 441 14.56 -15.96 8.90
CA GLY A 441 14.03 -15.44 10.16
C GLY A 441 14.46 -14.04 10.59
N GLY A 442 14.20 -13.03 9.77
CA GLY A 442 14.35 -11.61 10.09
C GLY A 442 13.15 -11.04 10.84
N VAL A 443 13.38 -9.90 11.51
CA VAL A 443 12.32 -9.02 12.00
C VAL A 443 11.75 -8.28 10.80
N HIS A 444 10.45 -8.42 10.52
CA HIS A 444 9.77 -7.66 9.48
C HIS A 444 8.63 -6.86 10.11
N SER A 445 8.27 -5.73 9.50
CA SER A 445 7.17 -4.88 9.98
C SER A 445 5.79 -5.53 9.86
N SER A 446 5.68 -6.71 9.25
CA SER A 446 4.41 -7.38 9.02
C SER A 446 4.34 -8.79 9.61
N ASN A 447 5.37 -9.35 10.23
CA ASN A 447 5.35 -10.75 10.72
C ASN A 447 5.23 -10.88 12.26
N GLN A 448 4.75 -9.84 12.94
CA GLN A 448 4.74 -9.77 14.41
C GLN A 448 3.98 -10.91 15.07
N LEU A 449 2.85 -11.34 14.51
CA LEU A 449 2.08 -12.46 15.06
C LEU A 449 2.88 -13.77 15.02
N VAL A 450 3.58 -14.05 13.91
CA VAL A 450 4.46 -15.22 13.76
C VAL A 450 5.69 -15.13 14.66
N ARG A 451 6.22 -13.92 14.90
CA ARG A 451 7.34 -13.72 15.84
C ARG A 451 6.88 -13.94 17.28
N LEU A 452 5.72 -13.39 17.65
CA LEU A 452 5.15 -13.50 18.99
C LEU A 452 4.80 -14.94 19.34
N SER A 453 4.30 -15.73 18.39
CA SER A 453 3.97 -17.14 18.60
C SER A 453 5.16 -18.03 18.98
N LYS A 454 6.39 -17.54 18.81
CA LYS A 454 7.61 -18.24 19.26
C LYS A 454 7.93 -18.03 20.74
N SER A 455 7.27 -17.07 21.39
CA SER A 455 7.56 -16.68 22.78
C SER A 455 6.86 -17.62 23.76
N PRO A 456 7.55 -18.20 24.76
CA PRO A 456 6.92 -19.09 25.75
C PRO A 456 5.75 -18.42 26.48
N CYS A 457 5.92 -17.19 26.94
CA CYS A 457 4.86 -16.44 27.62
C CYS A 457 3.57 -16.29 26.78
N PHE A 458 3.69 -16.24 25.45
CA PHE A 458 2.52 -16.16 24.57
C PHE A 458 1.79 -17.49 24.45
N ASN A 459 2.52 -18.59 24.46
CA ASN A 459 1.95 -19.93 24.34
C ASN A 459 1.39 -20.46 25.68
N GLU A 460 1.82 -19.88 26.79
CA GLU A 460 1.44 -20.29 28.15
C GLU A 460 0.35 -19.39 28.77
N THR A 461 -0.15 -18.39 28.04
CA THR A 461 -1.17 -17.45 28.53
C THR A 461 -2.22 -17.14 27.48
N GLU A 462 -3.33 -16.52 27.91
CA GLU A 462 -4.40 -16.04 27.03
C GLU A 462 -4.14 -14.63 26.46
N MET A 463 -2.90 -14.13 26.52
CA MET A 463 -2.61 -12.78 26.05
C MET A 463 -2.84 -12.61 24.55
N THR A 464 -3.18 -11.39 24.16
CA THR A 464 -3.38 -10.94 22.78
C THR A 464 -2.50 -9.73 22.49
N CYS A 465 -2.57 -9.19 21.27
CA CYS A 465 -1.89 -7.95 20.93
C CYS A 465 -2.30 -6.79 21.87
N THR A 466 -3.57 -6.75 22.28
CA THR A 466 -4.12 -5.67 23.11
C THR A 466 -3.81 -5.79 24.59
N THR A 467 -3.28 -6.93 25.04
CA THR A 467 -2.63 -7.04 26.37
C THR A 467 -1.47 -6.05 26.48
N CYS A 468 -0.74 -5.86 25.39
CA CYS A 468 0.45 -5.02 25.36
C CYS A 468 0.32 -3.72 24.56
N HIS A 469 -0.73 -3.52 23.77
CA HIS A 469 -0.88 -2.33 22.92
C HIS A 469 -2.30 -1.76 22.99
N ASN A 470 -2.42 -0.45 23.10
CA ASN A 470 -3.70 0.22 22.88
C ASN A 470 -3.84 0.62 21.40
N PRO A 471 -4.76 0.01 20.63
CA PRO A 471 -4.90 0.33 19.20
C PRO A 471 -5.48 1.73 18.96
N HIS A 472 -6.07 2.36 19.98
CA HIS A 472 -6.67 3.69 19.90
C HIS A 472 -5.72 4.83 20.26
N GLN A 473 -4.51 4.55 20.73
CA GLN A 473 -3.59 5.58 21.22
C GLN A 473 -2.17 5.40 20.66
N SER A 474 -1.49 6.53 20.46
CA SER A 474 -0.07 6.51 20.11
C SER A 474 0.78 6.31 21.36
N GLU A 475 1.33 5.10 21.53
CA GLU A 475 2.15 4.72 22.70
C GLU A 475 3.64 4.64 22.38
N ARG A 476 4.01 5.09 21.17
CA ARG A 476 5.37 4.95 20.63
C ARG A 476 6.40 5.65 21.52
N GLY A 477 7.51 4.96 21.77
CA GLY A 477 8.63 5.49 22.56
C GLY A 477 8.44 5.39 24.09
N ASN A 478 7.27 4.96 24.57
CA ASN A 478 7.00 4.89 26.01
C ASN A 478 7.50 3.57 26.63
N ARG A 479 8.82 3.44 26.81
CA ARG A 479 9.46 2.22 27.34
C ARG A 479 8.94 1.81 28.72
N ARG A 480 8.67 2.78 29.59
CA ARG A 480 8.12 2.54 30.93
C ARG A 480 6.73 1.91 30.86
N LEU A 481 5.84 2.44 30.02
CA LEU A 481 4.51 1.87 29.81
C LEU A 481 4.57 0.41 29.35
N PHE A 482 5.45 0.11 28.39
CA PHE A 482 5.62 -1.29 27.93
C PHE A 482 6.19 -2.18 29.03
N SER A 483 7.15 -1.70 29.81
CA SER A 483 7.71 -2.46 30.93
C SER A 483 6.64 -2.73 32.01
N GLN A 484 5.78 -1.75 32.30
CA GLN A 484 4.64 -1.93 33.22
C GLN A 484 3.69 -3.05 32.77
N ARG A 485 3.50 -3.26 31.46
CA ARG A 485 2.70 -4.36 30.92
C ARG A 485 3.37 -5.71 31.15
N CYS A 486 4.68 -5.80 30.96
CA CYS A 486 5.46 -7.00 31.30
C CYS A 486 5.35 -7.31 32.80
N LEU A 487 5.43 -6.28 33.65
CA LEU A 487 5.38 -6.38 35.10
C LEU A 487 4.00 -6.78 35.66
N GLN A 488 2.96 -6.90 34.82
CA GLN A 488 1.69 -7.52 35.23
C GLN A 488 1.85 -9.03 35.46
N CYS A 489 2.82 -9.66 34.82
CA CYS A 489 3.09 -11.10 34.92
C CYS A 489 4.50 -11.43 35.44
N HIS A 490 5.44 -10.48 35.41
CA HIS A 490 6.83 -10.67 35.80
C HIS A 490 7.23 -9.78 36.98
N GLN A 491 8.21 -10.19 37.78
CA GLN A 491 8.84 -9.32 38.78
C GLN A 491 10.20 -8.84 38.27
N SER A 492 10.54 -7.57 38.53
CA SER A 492 11.84 -7.03 38.10
C SER A 492 13.03 -7.75 38.73
N SER A 493 12.85 -8.31 39.93
CA SER A 493 13.83 -9.15 40.64
C SER A 493 14.15 -10.46 39.92
N ASP A 494 13.29 -10.92 39.00
CA ASP A 494 13.55 -12.12 38.22
C ASP A 494 14.56 -11.87 37.08
N CYS A 495 14.85 -10.60 36.79
CA CYS A 495 15.82 -10.24 35.77
C CYS A 495 17.25 -10.43 36.28
N GLY A 496 18.01 -11.32 35.64
CA GLY A 496 19.42 -11.57 35.99
C GLY A 496 20.36 -10.36 35.85
N MET A 497 19.91 -9.25 35.24
CA MET A 497 20.66 -8.00 35.12
C MET A 497 20.33 -6.97 36.22
N GLU A 498 19.37 -7.25 37.10
CA GLU A 498 19.02 -6.37 38.22
C GLU A 498 20.25 -6.00 39.08
N PRO A 499 21.17 -6.92 39.45
CA PRO A 499 22.35 -6.54 40.25
C PRO A 499 23.29 -5.56 39.54
N THR A 500 23.28 -5.51 38.20
CA THR A 500 24.15 -4.65 37.39
C THR A 500 23.51 -3.31 37.05
N LEU A 501 22.19 -3.31 36.82
CA LEU A 501 21.44 -2.15 36.34
C LEU A 501 20.58 -1.50 37.43
N GLY A 502 20.40 -2.18 38.57
CA GLY A 502 19.55 -1.78 39.68
C GLY A 502 18.08 -1.70 39.31
N GLN A 503 17.30 -0.99 40.14
CA GLN A 503 15.85 -0.82 39.98
C GLN A 503 15.42 -0.18 38.64
N GLN A 504 16.34 0.50 37.94
CA GLN A 504 16.08 1.10 36.62
C GLN A 504 15.73 0.05 35.55
N ILE A 505 16.03 -1.23 35.78
CA ILE A 505 15.64 -2.33 34.87
C ILE A 505 14.12 -2.40 34.66
N SER A 506 13.35 -1.97 35.66
CA SER A 506 11.88 -1.94 35.60
C SER A 506 11.31 -0.93 34.61
N ASP A 507 12.13 0.04 34.16
CA ASP A 507 11.72 1.06 33.18
C ASP A 507 11.94 0.62 31.73
N ASN A 508 12.69 -0.45 31.49
CA ASN A 508 13.02 -0.89 30.13
C ASN A 508 13.30 -2.40 30.00
N CYS A 509 12.25 -3.20 29.84
CA CYS A 509 12.39 -4.61 29.50
C CYS A 509 12.67 -4.84 28.00
N ILE A 510 12.15 -3.96 27.13
CA ILE A 510 12.01 -4.24 25.70
C ILE A 510 13.30 -4.08 24.89
N ASP A 511 14.28 -3.29 25.32
CA ASP A 511 15.54 -3.16 24.56
C ASP A 511 16.44 -4.40 24.70
N CYS A 512 16.21 -5.25 25.71
CA CYS A 512 16.91 -6.54 25.89
C CYS A 512 16.03 -7.75 25.49
N HIS A 513 14.75 -7.76 25.89
CA HIS A 513 13.86 -8.91 25.66
C HIS A 513 13.11 -8.87 24.32
N MET A 514 13.10 -7.71 23.67
CA MET A 514 12.51 -7.49 22.35
C MET A 514 13.42 -6.56 21.55
N PRO A 515 14.70 -6.89 21.35
CA PRO A 515 15.65 -5.92 20.83
C PRO A 515 15.27 -5.48 19.42
N ALA A 516 15.59 -4.22 19.10
CA ALA A 516 15.45 -3.71 17.75
C ALA A 516 16.70 -4.08 16.94
N GLY A 517 16.49 -4.62 15.74
CA GLY A 517 17.57 -5.05 14.86
C GLY A 517 17.31 -4.64 13.42
N ALA A 518 18.39 -4.36 12.70
CA ALA A 518 18.35 -4.30 11.25
C ALA A 518 18.11 -5.71 10.69
N THR A 519 17.41 -5.81 9.56
CA THR A 519 17.31 -7.04 8.80
C THR A 519 17.95 -6.86 7.44
N GLU A 520 18.84 -7.78 7.05
CA GLU A 520 19.52 -7.76 5.75
C GLU A 520 18.54 -7.79 4.56
N ASN A 521 17.33 -8.28 4.79
CA ASN A 521 16.26 -8.41 3.81
C ASN A 521 15.43 -7.12 3.64
N MET A 522 15.70 -6.06 4.42
CA MET A 522 15.04 -4.77 4.29
C MET A 522 16.08 -3.66 4.30
N PHE A 523 16.34 -3.09 3.12
CA PHE A 523 17.24 -1.96 2.96
C PHE A 523 16.73 -0.99 1.92
N MET A 524 17.22 0.24 2.00
CA MET A 524 17.05 1.27 0.99
C MET A 524 18.43 1.64 0.45
N ASN A 525 18.52 1.82 -0.88
CA ASN A 525 19.75 2.27 -1.51
C ASN A 525 19.85 3.79 -1.41
N THR A 526 20.98 4.26 -0.89
CA THR A 526 21.36 5.67 -0.87
C THR A 526 22.68 5.85 -1.60
N ALA A 527 23.01 7.09 -1.97
CA ALA A 527 24.31 7.40 -2.56
C ALA A 527 25.50 7.05 -1.64
N GLN A 528 25.26 6.96 -0.33
CA GLN A 528 26.25 6.61 0.70
C GLN A 528 26.28 5.11 1.04
N GLY A 529 25.43 4.29 0.41
CA GLY A 529 25.32 2.86 0.65
C GLY A 529 23.92 2.42 1.10
N LYS A 530 23.81 1.19 1.62
CA LYS A 530 22.54 0.64 2.08
C LYS A 530 22.18 1.14 3.48
N VAL A 531 20.96 1.63 3.63
CA VAL A 531 20.38 1.97 4.95
C VAL A 531 19.43 0.85 5.36
N PHE A 532 19.66 0.27 6.55
CA PHE A 532 18.84 -0.80 7.11
C PHE A 532 18.01 -0.24 8.28
N PRO A 533 16.68 -0.10 8.13
CA PRO A 533 15.84 0.35 9.23
C PRO A 533 15.85 -0.68 10.37
N SER A 534 16.00 -0.20 11.60
CA SER A 534 15.90 -1.03 12.79
C SER A 534 14.44 -1.29 13.14
N LEU A 535 14.07 -2.56 13.26
CA LEU A 535 12.72 -3.01 13.58
C LEU A 535 12.70 -3.75 14.91
N ARG A 536 11.63 -3.52 15.68
CA ARG A 536 11.41 -4.15 16.98
C ARG A 536 10.92 -5.59 16.80
N ASP A 537 11.67 -6.55 17.33
CA ASP A 537 11.26 -7.94 17.33
C ASP A 537 10.07 -8.18 18.26
N HIS A 538 9.17 -9.09 17.89
CA HIS A 538 8.06 -9.54 18.73
C HIS A 538 8.27 -10.96 19.27
N HIS A 539 9.40 -11.60 18.96
CA HIS A 539 9.82 -12.83 19.61
C HIS A 539 10.51 -12.48 20.95
N ILE A 540 9.77 -12.60 22.04
CA ILE A 540 10.19 -12.18 23.38
C ILE A 540 11.18 -13.20 23.93
N ARG A 541 12.46 -12.80 24.01
CA ARG A 541 13.59 -13.60 24.51
C ARG A 541 14.78 -12.69 24.79
N VAL A 542 15.77 -13.19 25.53
CA VAL A 542 17.08 -12.53 25.60
C VAL A 542 17.90 -12.93 24.37
N ASP A 543 18.09 -12.00 23.44
CA ASP A 543 19.03 -12.15 22.34
C ASP A 543 20.41 -11.66 22.79
N ARG A 544 21.39 -12.56 22.98
CA ARG A 544 22.66 -12.23 23.63
C ARG A 544 23.45 -11.17 22.86
N ASP A 545 23.50 -11.25 21.54
CA ASP A 545 24.32 -10.37 20.73
C ASP A 545 23.70 -8.97 20.67
N LEU A 546 22.39 -8.87 20.41
CA LEU A 546 21.70 -7.59 20.40
C LEU A 546 21.62 -6.95 21.78
N THR A 547 21.46 -7.75 22.84
CA THR A 547 21.49 -7.25 24.23
C THR A 547 22.87 -6.73 24.58
N ALA A 548 23.94 -7.44 24.23
CA ALA A 548 25.31 -6.98 24.47
C ALA A 548 25.62 -5.68 23.70
N ALA A 549 25.17 -5.58 22.45
CA ALA A 549 25.30 -4.35 21.66
C ALA A 549 24.54 -3.17 22.32
N TYR A 550 23.33 -3.42 22.83
CA TYR A 550 22.55 -2.42 23.55
C TYR A 550 23.24 -1.99 24.85
N LEU A 551 23.70 -2.94 25.69
CA LEU A 551 24.40 -2.64 26.94
C LEU A 551 25.64 -1.79 26.69
N LYS A 552 26.45 -2.15 25.68
CA LYS A 552 27.60 -1.35 25.26
C LYS A 552 27.19 0.07 24.85
N SER A 553 26.06 0.23 24.15
CA SER A 553 25.57 1.54 23.73
C SER A 553 25.18 2.48 24.89
N ILE A 554 24.89 1.92 26.07
CA ILE A 554 24.59 2.67 27.30
C ILE A 554 25.74 2.68 28.30
N GLY A 555 26.94 2.22 27.90
CA GLY A 555 28.14 2.21 28.74
C GLY A 555 28.12 1.16 29.85
N LYS A 556 27.47 0.01 29.62
CA LYS A 556 27.37 -1.11 30.55
C LYS A 556 28.05 -2.37 30.04
#